data_AF-A0A3N2QLU6-F1
#
_entry.id   AF-A0A3N2QLU6-F1
#
_cell.length_a   1.000
_cell.length_b   1.000
_cell.length_c   1.000
_cell.angle_alpha   90.00
_cell.angle_beta   90.00
_cell.angle_gamma   90.00
#
_symmetry.space_group_name_H-M   'P 1'
#
loop_
_entity.id
_entity.type
_entity.pdbx_description
1 polymer ?
#
loop_
_entity_poly.entity_id
_entity_poly.type
_entity_poly.pdbx_seq_one_letter_code
_entity_poly.pdbx_strand_id
1 'polypeptide(L)'
;MKHFVFLAALAATTLSIQGCSSLEANDKHWSYSVAAPEHYRVWVEHLEFEKSGERHWRMPVGGVECCWKGDNGPIGPGGSMRPFPNYIGIQWFSFADQKYYQRLISIPEKIKEKMSEPAEYTTSLGSFEGPRDMLVIGLAPGGEIVLWIMNQIGNEVEVARMQANEIGGDPNDYRAATKRYLKENGDYLKQHGVPTSGW
;
A
#
# COMPACT_ATOMS: atom_id res chain seq x y z
N MET A 1 80.65 -36.47 8.36
CA MET A 1 80.11 -36.43 6.99
C MET A 1 78.72 -35.85 7.03
N LYS A 2 78.48 -34.83 6.20
CA LYS A 2 77.30 -33.96 6.13
C LYS A 2 76.04 -34.76 5.79
N HIS A 3 74.93 -34.58 6.50
CA HIS A 3 73.56 -34.70 5.97
C HIS A 3 72.64 -33.83 6.85
N PHE A 4 72.47 -32.56 6.48
CA PHE A 4 71.28 -32.00 5.82
C PHE A 4 70.05 -31.94 6.72
N VAL A 5 69.85 -30.74 7.28
CA VAL A 5 68.65 -30.22 7.92
C VAL A 5 67.54 -30.10 6.88
N PHE A 6 66.35 -30.60 7.18
CA PHE A 6 65.09 -30.12 6.61
C PHE A 6 64.06 -30.02 7.74
N LEU A 7 64.01 -28.84 8.37
CA LEU A 7 62.84 -28.42 9.14
C LEU A 7 61.76 -28.02 8.11
N ALA A 8 60.72 -28.85 7.97
CA ALA A 8 59.48 -28.44 7.31
C ALA A 8 58.67 -27.60 8.31
N ALA A 9 58.83 -26.28 8.25
CA ALA A 9 58.01 -25.37 9.03
C ALA A 9 56.60 -25.29 8.41
N LEU A 10 55.63 -25.73 9.20
CA LEU A 10 54.19 -25.70 8.93
C LEU A 10 53.73 -24.23 8.86
N ALA A 11 53.33 -23.75 7.68
CA ALA A 11 52.66 -22.47 7.52
C ALA A 11 51.25 -22.72 6.96
N ALA A 12 50.34 -23.13 7.85
CA ALA A 12 48.91 -23.19 7.56
C ALA A 12 48.37 -21.75 7.63
N THR A 13 48.43 -21.03 6.53
CA THR A 13 47.82 -19.71 6.40
C THR A 13 46.31 -19.88 6.33
N THR A 14 45.65 -19.85 7.49
CA THR A 14 44.20 -19.77 7.58
C THR A 14 43.76 -18.42 7.02
N LEU A 15 43.32 -18.43 5.77
CA LEU A 15 42.62 -17.30 5.16
C LEU A 15 41.26 -17.17 5.85
N SER A 16 41.21 -16.40 6.93
CA SER A 16 39.94 -16.01 7.55
C SER A 16 39.21 -15.09 6.57
N ILE A 17 38.33 -15.66 5.77
CA ILE A 17 37.29 -14.91 5.06
C ILE A 17 36.40 -14.34 6.18
N GLN A 18 36.72 -13.13 6.63
CA GLN A 18 35.78 -12.33 7.41
C GLN A 18 34.67 -11.93 6.43
N GLY A 19 33.66 -12.79 6.33
CA GLY A 19 32.37 -12.41 5.79
C GLY A 19 31.82 -11.30 6.67
N CYS A 20 32.09 -10.07 6.28
CA CYS A 20 31.38 -8.91 6.80
C CYS A 20 29.94 -9.09 6.31
N SER A 21 29.11 -9.75 7.11
CA SER A 21 27.67 -9.59 6.98
C SER A 21 27.41 -8.15 7.35
N SER A 22 27.34 -7.28 6.35
CA SER A 22 26.55 -6.07 6.51
C SER A 22 25.16 -6.57 6.88
N LEU A 23 24.83 -6.51 8.16
CA LEU A 23 23.45 -6.51 8.62
C LEU A 23 22.81 -5.34 7.87
N GLU A 24 22.19 -5.65 6.73
CA GLU A 24 21.41 -4.69 5.99
C GLU A 24 20.45 -4.06 6.99
N ALA A 25 20.48 -2.73 7.06
CA ALA A 25 19.71 -1.97 8.01
C ALA A 25 18.23 -2.30 7.85
N ASN A 26 17.73 -3.21 8.70
CA ASN A 26 16.34 -3.50 9.00
C ASN A 26 15.41 -3.29 7.79
N ASP A 27 15.34 -4.29 6.90
CA ASP A 27 14.45 -4.31 5.74
C ASP A 27 12.99 -4.34 6.24
N LYS A 28 12.46 -3.18 6.64
CA LYS A 28 11.10 -3.04 7.16
C LYS A 28 10.11 -3.47 6.08
N HIS A 29 9.13 -4.31 6.44
CA HIS A 29 8.15 -4.89 5.52
C HIS A 29 7.03 -3.89 5.25
N TRP A 30 7.31 -2.88 4.43
CA TRP A 30 6.27 -1.95 4.00
C TRP A 30 5.27 -2.62 3.07
N SER A 31 4.00 -2.48 3.40
CA SER A 31 2.88 -2.95 2.60
C SER A 31 1.95 -1.80 2.24
N TYR A 32 1.09 -2.05 1.26
CA TYR A 32 -0.01 -1.16 0.94
C TYR A 32 -1.32 -1.95 0.88
N SER A 33 -2.42 -1.22 1.05
CA SER A 33 -3.77 -1.71 0.78
C SER A 33 -4.59 -0.61 0.11
N VAL A 34 -5.60 -0.98 -0.66
CA VAL A 34 -6.55 -0.04 -1.25
C VAL A 34 -7.93 -0.32 -0.66
N ALA A 35 -8.57 0.72 -0.13
CA ALA A 35 -9.88 0.65 0.50
C ALA A 35 -10.90 1.49 -0.26
N ALA A 36 -12.17 1.11 -0.19
CA ALA A 36 -13.27 1.89 -0.70
C ALA A 36 -14.45 1.83 0.30
N PRO A 37 -15.33 2.84 0.34
CA PRO A 37 -16.51 2.79 1.20
C PRO A 37 -17.44 1.64 0.77
N GLU A 38 -18.12 1.06 1.75
CA GLU A 38 -19.16 0.07 1.50
C GLU A 38 -20.25 0.66 0.60
N HIS A 39 -20.74 -0.11 -0.37
CA HIS A 39 -21.67 0.33 -1.42
C HIS A 39 -21.13 1.32 -2.46
N TYR A 40 -19.90 1.81 -2.33
CA TYR A 40 -19.28 2.76 -3.26
C TYR A 40 -18.05 2.17 -3.93
N ARG A 41 -18.25 0.99 -4.54
CA ARG A 41 -17.23 0.24 -5.26
C ARG A 41 -16.50 1.11 -6.30
N VAL A 42 -15.20 0.87 -6.41
CA VAL A 42 -14.34 1.42 -7.46
C VAL A 42 -13.66 0.30 -8.25
N TRP A 43 -13.15 0.65 -9.43
CA TRP A 43 -12.26 -0.17 -10.23
C TRP A 43 -10.95 0.56 -10.45
N VAL A 44 -9.87 0.09 -9.83
CA VAL A 44 -8.54 0.69 -9.95
C VAL A 44 -7.88 0.15 -11.22
N GLU A 45 -7.70 1.03 -12.18
CA GLU A 45 -7.07 0.73 -13.48
C GLU A 45 -5.55 0.75 -13.38
N HIS A 46 -5.04 1.75 -12.67
CA HIS A 46 -3.62 1.97 -12.50
C HIS A 46 -3.33 2.27 -11.03
N LEU A 47 -2.45 1.47 -10.45
CA LEU A 47 -1.71 1.82 -9.25
C LEU A 47 -0.23 1.61 -9.57
N GLU A 48 0.54 2.68 -9.51
CA GLU A 48 1.96 2.69 -9.85
C GLU A 48 2.75 3.32 -8.71
N PHE A 49 3.89 2.73 -8.42
CA PHE A 49 4.84 3.20 -7.42
C PHE A 49 6.14 3.60 -8.09
N GLU A 50 6.69 4.73 -7.66
CA GLU A 50 7.94 5.27 -8.18
C GLU A 50 8.87 5.61 -7.01
N LYS A 51 10.06 5.02 -7.01
CA LYS A 51 11.20 5.47 -6.21
C LYS A 51 12.27 6.00 -7.15
N SER A 52 12.49 7.29 -7.10
CA SER A 52 13.31 8.02 -8.07
C SER A 52 14.73 7.48 -8.09
N GLY A 53 15.22 7.17 -9.30
CA GLY A 53 16.56 6.61 -9.51
C GLY A 53 16.72 5.13 -9.13
N GLU A 54 15.64 4.47 -8.70
CA GLU A 54 15.70 3.07 -8.27
C GLU A 54 14.70 2.18 -9.01
N ARG A 55 13.39 2.47 -8.91
CA ARG A 55 12.38 1.58 -9.47
C ARG A 55 11.03 2.26 -9.71
N HIS A 56 10.46 1.96 -10.88
CA HIS A 56 9.05 2.10 -11.20
C HIS A 56 8.37 0.73 -11.23
N TRP A 57 7.19 0.55 -10.63
CA TRP A 57 6.43 -0.69 -10.79
C TRP A 57 4.92 -0.51 -10.63
N ARG A 58 4.17 -1.38 -11.32
CA ARG A 58 2.71 -1.39 -11.34
C ARG A 58 2.15 -2.46 -10.43
N MET A 59 1.01 -2.17 -9.83
CA MET A 59 0.26 -3.10 -8.98
C MET A 59 -1.09 -3.44 -9.60
N PRO A 60 -1.41 -4.73 -9.81
CA PRO A 60 -2.75 -5.13 -10.24
C PRO A 60 -3.71 -5.08 -9.05
N VAL A 61 -4.62 -4.11 -9.05
CA VAL A 61 -5.62 -3.94 -7.96
C VAL A 61 -7.00 -4.39 -8.43
N GLY A 62 -7.56 -3.76 -9.48
CA GLY A 62 -8.89 -4.09 -9.99
C GLY A 62 -10.01 -3.60 -9.08
N GLY A 63 -11.05 -4.42 -8.89
CA GLY A 63 -12.24 -4.04 -8.13
C GLY A 63 -11.99 -3.93 -6.63
N VAL A 64 -12.33 -2.78 -6.04
CA VAL A 64 -12.23 -2.54 -4.60
C VAL A 64 -13.60 -2.14 -4.09
N GLU A 65 -14.09 -2.86 -3.09
CA GLU A 65 -15.35 -2.61 -2.41
C GLU A 65 -15.19 -3.05 -0.97
N CYS A 66 -15.45 -2.13 -0.05
CA CYS A 66 -15.27 -2.32 1.37
C CYS A 66 -13.82 -2.73 1.79
N CYS A 67 -13.30 -2.25 2.90
CA CYS A 67 -13.97 -1.41 3.88
C CYS A 67 -13.15 -0.15 4.15
N TRP A 68 -13.83 0.99 4.18
CA TRP A 68 -13.23 2.31 4.46
C TRP A 68 -13.08 2.60 5.95
N LYS A 69 -13.94 2.02 6.79
CA LYS A 69 -13.94 2.22 8.25
C LYS A 69 -14.72 1.11 8.95
N GLY A 70 -14.60 1.05 10.28
CA GLY A 70 -15.32 0.11 11.15
C GLY A 70 -14.53 -1.18 11.37
N ASP A 71 -15.15 -2.20 11.93
CA ASP A 71 -14.47 -3.41 12.39
C ASP A 71 -13.74 -4.19 11.27
N ASN A 72 -14.06 -3.90 10.02
CA ASN A 72 -13.49 -4.54 8.83
C ASN A 72 -12.55 -3.63 8.03
N GLY A 73 -12.27 -2.38 8.43
CA GLY A 73 -11.41 -1.47 7.66
C GLY A 73 -10.87 -0.25 8.43
N PRO A 74 -9.97 0.55 7.83
CA PRO A 74 -9.71 0.65 6.40
C PRO A 74 -8.81 -0.46 5.85
N ILE A 75 -9.32 -1.34 4.97
CA ILE A 75 -8.51 -2.36 4.27
C ILE A 75 -9.20 -2.86 3.00
N GLY A 76 -8.42 -3.45 2.09
CA GLY A 76 -8.86 -4.15 0.90
C GLY A 76 -7.68 -4.82 0.17
N PRO A 77 -7.74 -4.99 -1.17
CA PRO A 77 -6.64 -5.56 -1.94
C PRO A 77 -5.32 -4.81 -1.72
N GLY A 78 -4.23 -5.54 -1.60
CA GLY A 78 -2.95 -4.98 -1.20
C GLY A 78 -1.77 -5.89 -1.50
N GLY A 79 -0.58 -5.44 -1.11
CA GLY A 79 0.65 -6.18 -1.35
C GLY A 79 1.89 -5.51 -0.79
N SER A 80 3.05 -6.03 -1.19
CA SER A 80 4.34 -5.46 -0.81
C SER A 80 4.58 -4.12 -1.51
N MET A 81 5.08 -3.14 -0.77
CA MET A 81 5.46 -1.81 -1.26
C MET A 81 6.97 -1.61 -1.09
N ARG A 82 7.74 -2.43 -1.81
CA ARG A 82 9.21 -2.43 -1.74
C ARG A 82 9.86 -2.15 -3.10
N PRO A 83 10.74 -1.14 -3.18
CA PRO A 83 11.17 -0.24 -2.09
C PRO A 83 10.06 0.74 -1.68
N PHE A 84 10.25 1.50 -0.59
CA PHE A 84 9.27 2.53 -0.20
C PHE A 84 9.29 3.68 -1.23
N PRO A 85 8.17 4.01 -1.90
CA PRO A 85 8.15 4.95 -3.02
C PRO A 85 8.27 6.41 -2.58
N ASN A 86 8.68 7.26 -3.52
CA ASN A 86 8.58 8.71 -3.44
C ASN A 86 7.25 9.22 -4.02
N TYR A 87 6.67 8.49 -4.98
CA TYR A 87 5.40 8.85 -5.62
C TYR A 87 4.47 7.65 -5.80
N ILE A 88 3.17 7.93 -5.76
CA ILE A 88 2.10 7.00 -6.12
C ILE A 88 1.31 7.62 -7.27
N GLY A 89 1.28 6.95 -8.42
CA GLY A 89 0.35 7.24 -9.51
C GLY A 89 -0.90 6.37 -9.35
N ILE A 90 -2.09 6.97 -9.36
CA ILE A 90 -3.33 6.22 -9.20
C ILE A 90 -4.42 6.73 -10.12
N GLN A 91 -5.15 5.78 -10.74
CA GLN A 91 -6.32 6.03 -11.57
C GLN A 91 -7.39 4.99 -11.31
N TRP A 92 -8.64 5.43 -11.18
CA TRP A 92 -9.77 4.54 -10.94
C TRP A 92 -11.06 5.06 -11.57
N PHE A 93 -11.96 4.11 -11.83
CA PHE A 93 -13.35 4.36 -12.17
C PHE A 93 -14.21 4.15 -10.92
N SER A 94 -15.08 5.10 -10.61
CA SER A 94 -16.07 4.96 -9.54
C SER A 94 -17.41 4.54 -10.11
N PHE A 95 -17.97 3.42 -9.63
CA PHE A 95 -19.23 2.90 -10.18
C PHE A 95 -20.45 3.73 -9.76
N ALA A 96 -20.36 4.44 -8.63
CA ALA A 96 -21.48 5.18 -8.06
C ALA A 96 -21.80 6.45 -8.85
N ASP A 97 -20.78 7.22 -9.22
CA ASP A 97 -20.90 8.45 -10.02
C ASP A 97 -20.49 8.25 -11.50
N GLN A 98 -20.00 7.06 -11.86
CA GLN A 98 -19.59 6.68 -13.22
C GLN A 98 -18.52 7.59 -13.82
N LYS A 99 -17.55 7.99 -13.00
CA LYS A 99 -16.47 8.91 -13.36
C LYS A 99 -15.10 8.28 -13.19
N TYR A 100 -14.15 8.80 -13.96
CA TYR A 100 -12.74 8.47 -13.87
C TYR A 100 -12.02 9.53 -13.07
N TYR A 101 -11.13 9.08 -12.18
CA TYR A 101 -10.32 9.95 -11.36
C TYR A 101 -8.85 9.55 -11.48
N GLN A 102 -7.95 10.54 -11.46
CA GLN A 102 -6.52 10.31 -11.48
C GLN A 102 -5.77 11.28 -10.56
N ARG A 103 -4.73 10.77 -9.90
CA ARG A 103 -3.82 11.59 -9.10
C ARG A 103 -2.38 11.06 -9.15
N LEU A 104 -1.43 11.98 -9.21
CA LEU A 104 -0.06 11.74 -8.80
C LEU A 104 0.10 12.28 -7.37
N ILE A 105 0.48 11.39 -6.46
CA ILE A 105 0.68 11.68 -5.04
C ILE A 105 2.18 11.70 -4.78
N SER A 106 2.70 12.82 -4.29
CA SER A 106 4.02 12.87 -3.69
C SER A 106 3.92 12.40 -2.25
N ILE A 107 4.70 11.39 -1.88
CA ILE A 107 4.70 10.84 -0.53
C ILE A 107 5.26 11.88 0.45
N PRO A 108 4.53 12.26 1.51
CA PRO A 108 5.05 13.19 2.51
C PRO A 108 6.34 12.65 3.15
N GLU A 109 7.36 13.49 3.28
CA GLU A 109 8.71 13.10 3.74
C GLU A 109 8.68 12.31 5.07
N LYS A 110 7.81 12.73 6.00
CA LYS A 110 7.70 12.15 7.34
C LYS A 110 6.80 10.92 7.43
N ILE A 111 6.13 10.51 6.35
CA ILE A 111 5.21 9.36 6.44
C ILE A 111 5.96 8.09 6.84
N LYS A 112 7.19 7.90 6.33
CA LYS A 112 8.00 6.70 6.59
C LYS A 112 8.48 6.64 8.04
N GLU A 113 8.74 7.80 8.63
CA GLU A 113 9.06 7.94 10.06
C GLU A 113 7.82 7.61 10.90
N LYS A 114 6.64 8.17 10.57
CA LYS A 114 5.39 7.83 11.26
C LYS A 114 5.01 6.36 11.12
N MET A 115 5.20 5.76 9.95
CA MET A 115 5.00 4.32 9.74
C MET A 115 5.98 3.47 10.54
N SER A 116 7.13 4.03 10.92
CA SER A 116 8.09 3.37 11.79
C SER A 116 7.71 3.43 13.27
N GLU A 117 6.76 4.30 13.65
CA GLU A 117 6.28 4.40 15.02
C GLU A 117 5.49 3.15 15.40
N PRO A 118 5.76 2.59 16.59
CA PRO A 118 5.07 1.40 17.02
C PRO A 118 3.59 1.67 17.34
N ALA A 119 2.77 0.63 17.18
CA ALA A 119 1.40 0.56 17.62
C ALA A 119 1.13 -0.83 18.19
N GLU A 120 0.32 -0.88 19.26
CA GLU A 120 -0.17 -2.15 19.79
C GLU A 120 -1.13 -2.81 18.81
N TYR A 121 -1.02 -4.13 18.68
CA TYR A 121 -1.93 -4.98 17.92
C TYR A 121 -2.16 -6.29 18.67
N THR A 122 -3.37 -6.85 18.53
CA THR A 122 -3.76 -8.08 19.24
C THR A 122 -4.03 -9.21 18.25
N THR A 123 -3.49 -10.38 18.55
CA THR A 123 -3.73 -11.62 17.81
C THR A 123 -4.23 -12.70 18.76
N SER A 124 -4.56 -13.89 18.24
CA SER A 124 -4.87 -15.06 19.07
C SER A 124 -3.72 -15.48 20.00
N LEU A 125 -2.49 -15.02 19.73
CA LEU A 125 -1.29 -15.31 20.53
C LEU A 125 -1.03 -14.28 21.63
N GLY A 126 -1.81 -13.19 21.69
CA GLY A 126 -1.66 -12.11 22.67
C GLY A 126 -1.53 -10.73 22.03
N SER A 127 -1.16 -9.74 22.85
CA SER A 127 -0.91 -8.37 22.44
C SER A 127 0.58 -8.16 22.18
N PHE A 128 0.87 -7.47 21.08
CA PHE A 128 2.22 -7.20 20.58
C PHE A 128 2.32 -5.73 20.18
N GLU A 129 3.54 -5.27 19.96
CA GLU A 129 3.82 -3.91 19.51
C GLU A 129 4.75 -3.96 18.29
N GLY A 130 4.42 -3.19 17.26
CA GLY A 130 5.17 -3.20 16.00
C GLY A 130 4.90 -1.95 15.15
N PRO A 131 5.72 -1.68 14.12
CA PRO A 131 5.57 -0.49 13.29
C PRO A 131 4.22 -0.46 12.56
N ARG A 132 3.66 0.73 12.30
CA ARG A 132 2.55 0.94 11.37
C ARG A 132 2.98 0.76 9.91
N ASP A 133 3.31 -0.46 9.54
CA ASP A 133 3.98 -0.82 8.30
C ASP A 133 3.07 -0.92 7.06
N MET A 134 1.78 -0.65 7.19
CA MET A 134 0.82 -0.61 6.08
C MET A 134 0.39 0.82 5.75
N LEU A 135 0.52 1.20 4.47
CA LEU A 135 -0.10 2.42 3.92
C LEU A 135 -1.42 2.06 3.22
N VAL A 136 -2.55 2.52 3.74
CA VAL A 136 -3.86 2.30 3.12
C VAL A 136 -4.24 3.51 2.28
N ILE A 137 -4.63 3.25 1.03
CA ILE A 137 -5.09 4.26 0.07
C ILE A 137 -6.62 4.11 -0.06
N GLY A 138 -7.36 5.00 0.59
CA GLY A 138 -8.80 5.11 0.44
C GLY A 138 -9.17 5.81 -0.85
N LEU A 139 -10.06 5.22 -1.64
CA LEU A 139 -10.66 5.82 -2.82
C LEU A 139 -12.17 5.93 -2.67
N ALA A 140 -12.72 7.11 -2.90
CA ALA A 140 -14.16 7.34 -2.81
C ALA A 140 -14.71 8.13 -4.02
N PRO A 141 -16.03 8.05 -4.28
CA PRO A 141 -16.70 8.91 -5.25
C PRO A 141 -16.43 10.40 -5.03
N GLY A 142 -16.56 11.18 -6.10
CA GLY A 142 -16.12 12.57 -6.15
C GLY A 142 -14.61 12.75 -6.34
N GLY A 143 -13.81 11.69 -6.19
CA GLY A 143 -12.36 11.74 -6.36
C GLY A 143 -11.59 11.91 -5.04
N GLU A 144 -12.23 11.68 -3.89
CA GLU A 144 -11.58 11.86 -2.60
C GLU A 144 -10.60 10.71 -2.32
N ILE A 145 -9.39 11.07 -1.88
CA ILE A 145 -8.34 10.14 -1.45
C ILE A 145 -8.00 10.43 0.00
N VAL A 146 -7.95 9.37 0.80
CA VAL A 146 -7.44 9.42 2.18
C VAL A 146 -6.31 8.41 2.33
N LEU A 147 -5.23 8.82 2.97
CA LEU A 147 -4.11 7.95 3.30
C LEU A 147 -4.12 7.67 4.80
N TRP A 148 -4.11 6.39 5.17
CA TRP A 148 -3.91 5.95 6.53
C TRP A 148 -2.63 5.13 6.68
N ILE A 149 -2.04 5.18 7.86
CA ILE A 149 -1.01 4.24 8.27
C ILE A 149 -1.52 3.40 9.43
N MET A 150 -1.25 2.10 9.42
CA MET A 150 -1.66 1.19 10.48
C MET A 150 -0.80 -0.08 10.48
N ASN A 151 -0.93 -0.90 11.54
CA ASN A 151 -0.52 -2.31 11.50
C ASN A 151 -1.69 -3.27 11.74
N GLN A 152 -2.82 -2.75 12.23
CA GLN A 152 -4.06 -3.48 12.44
C GLN A 152 -5.25 -2.51 12.35
N ILE A 153 -6.40 -3.00 11.89
CA ILE A 153 -7.66 -2.25 11.95
C ILE A 153 -7.94 -1.85 13.41
N GLY A 154 -8.28 -0.57 13.62
CA GLY A 154 -8.53 0.03 14.93
C GLY A 154 -7.39 0.92 15.45
N ASN A 155 -6.23 0.93 14.81
CA ASN A 155 -5.11 1.81 15.15
C ASN A 155 -4.61 2.69 14.00
N GLU A 156 -5.44 2.82 12.96
CA GLU A 156 -5.20 3.66 11.81
C GLU A 156 -5.03 5.13 12.17
N VAL A 157 -4.07 5.77 11.52
CA VAL A 157 -3.82 7.21 11.63
C VAL A 157 -3.96 7.81 10.24
N GLU A 158 -4.93 8.72 10.07
CA GLU A 158 -5.03 9.52 8.85
C GLU A 158 -3.80 10.44 8.75
N VAL A 159 -3.07 10.33 7.66
CA VAL A 159 -1.82 11.09 7.43
C VAL A 159 -1.94 12.09 6.30
N ALA A 160 -2.91 11.91 5.40
CA ALA A 160 -3.24 12.89 4.37
C ALA A 160 -4.66 12.67 3.83
N ARG A 161 -5.28 13.76 3.36
CA ARG A 161 -6.52 13.76 2.59
C ARG A 161 -6.39 14.73 1.42
N MET A 162 -6.85 14.32 0.25
CA MET A 162 -6.69 15.10 -0.98
C MET A 162 -7.74 14.74 -2.04
N GLN A 163 -7.82 15.58 -3.09
CA GLN A 163 -8.70 15.37 -4.23
C GLN A 163 -7.91 14.92 -5.46
N ALA A 164 -8.40 13.89 -6.15
CA ALA A 164 -8.01 13.55 -7.50
C ALA A 164 -8.65 14.47 -8.54
N ASN A 165 -8.06 14.49 -9.73
CA ASN A 165 -8.65 15.17 -10.87
C ASN A 165 -9.67 14.23 -11.52
N GLU A 166 -10.87 14.71 -11.79
CA GLU A 166 -11.78 14.05 -12.73
C GLU A 166 -11.14 14.10 -14.12
N ILE A 167 -11.08 12.97 -14.80
CA ILE A 167 -10.56 12.87 -16.16
C ILE A 167 -11.65 12.38 -17.11
N GLY A 168 -11.49 12.67 -18.41
CA GLY A 168 -12.36 12.11 -19.43
C GLY A 168 -12.16 10.61 -19.60
N GLY A 169 -13.24 9.90 -19.89
CA GLY A 169 -13.30 8.47 -20.22
C GLY A 169 -14.71 8.10 -20.67
N ASP A 170 -14.89 6.96 -21.33
CA ASP A 170 -16.23 6.48 -21.69
C ASP A 170 -16.75 5.55 -20.58
N PRO A 171 -17.77 5.95 -19.79
CA PRO A 171 -18.31 5.08 -18.74
C PRO A 171 -18.86 3.74 -19.27
N ASN A 172 -19.09 3.62 -20.58
CA ASN A 172 -19.49 2.36 -21.21
C ASN A 172 -18.39 1.30 -21.19
N ASP A 173 -17.12 1.66 -20.98
CA ASP A 173 -16.02 0.72 -20.78
C ASP A 173 -16.34 -0.28 -19.64
N TYR A 174 -17.09 0.20 -18.63
CA TYR A 174 -17.53 -0.60 -17.49
C TYR A 174 -19.02 -0.96 -17.51
N ARG A 175 -19.75 -0.77 -18.63
CA ARG A 175 -21.22 -0.91 -18.71
C ARG A 175 -21.78 -2.17 -18.05
N ALA A 176 -21.19 -3.33 -18.33
CA ALA A 176 -21.67 -4.61 -17.78
C ALA A 176 -21.41 -4.71 -16.27
N ALA A 177 -20.25 -4.25 -15.80
CA ALA A 177 -19.91 -4.21 -14.38
C ALA A 177 -20.77 -3.19 -13.62
N THR A 178 -20.99 -2.00 -14.19
CA THR A 178 -21.89 -0.97 -13.65
C THR A 178 -23.32 -1.49 -13.53
N LYS A 179 -23.84 -2.20 -14.54
CA LYS A 179 -25.17 -2.80 -14.47
C LYS A 179 -25.30 -3.78 -13.29
N ARG A 180 -24.28 -4.60 -13.05
CA ARG A 180 -24.26 -5.53 -11.91
C ARG A 180 -24.18 -4.78 -10.59
N TYR A 181 -23.26 -3.83 -10.48
CA TYR A 181 -23.11 -2.97 -9.30
C TYR A 181 -24.41 -2.25 -8.94
N LEU A 182 -25.09 -1.64 -9.90
CA LEU A 182 -26.36 -0.93 -9.67
C LEU A 182 -27.52 -1.88 -9.30
N LYS A 183 -27.46 -3.15 -9.71
CA LYS A 183 -28.43 -4.16 -9.26
C LYS A 183 -28.25 -4.49 -7.78
N GLU A 184 -27.01 -4.48 -7.29
CA GLU A 184 -26.65 -4.83 -5.91
C GLU A 184 -26.79 -3.63 -4.96
N ASN A 185 -26.41 -2.43 -5.42
CA ASN A 185 -26.28 -1.24 -4.57
C ASN A 185 -27.30 -0.13 -4.90
N GLY A 186 -28.09 -0.26 -5.97
CA GLY A 186 -28.92 0.82 -6.48
C GLY A 186 -29.98 1.34 -5.51
N ASP A 187 -30.58 0.49 -4.68
CA ASP A 187 -31.56 0.93 -3.67
C ASP A 187 -30.89 1.71 -2.53
N TYR A 188 -29.69 1.30 -2.12
CA TYR A 188 -28.88 2.06 -1.17
C TYR A 188 -28.54 3.45 -1.70
N LEU A 189 -28.08 3.54 -2.95
CA LEU A 189 -27.75 4.81 -3.61
C LEU A 189 -28.97 5.73 -3.75
N LYS A 190 -30.16 5.19 -4.03
CA LYS A 190 -31.39 6.00 -4.08
C LYS A 190 -31.74 6.60 -2.72
N GLN A 191 -31.49 5.86 -1.64
CA GLN A 191 -31.83 6.28 -0.28
C GLN A 191 -30.78 7.26 0.30
N HIS A 192 -29.49 7.02 0.03
CA HIS A 192 -28.38 7.75 0.68
C HIS A 192 -27.65 8.73 -0.23
N GLY A 193 -27.89 8.67 -1.55
CA GLY A 193 -27.20 9.48 -2.54
C GLY A 193 -25.79 8.99 -2.84
N VAL A 194 -25.01 9.83 -3.52
CA VAL A 194 -23.58 9.63 -3.79
C VAL A 194 -22.83 10.85 -3.27
N PRO A 195 -22.21 10.79 -2.08
CA PRO A 195 -21.39 11.87 -1.57
C PRO A 195 -20.21 12.15 -2.49
N THR A 196 -19.86 13.41 -2.69
CA THR A 196 -18.66 13.81 -3.46
C THR A 196 -17.55 14.36 -2.58
N SER A 197 -17.77 14.42 -1.26
CA SER A 197 -16.84 14.92 -0.25
C SER A 197 -17.26 14.49 1.14
N GLY A 198 -16.32 14.43 2.09
CA GLY A 198 -16.61 14.24 3.51
C GLY A 198 -16.76 12.78 3.93
N TRP A 199 -15.95 11.91 3.33
CA TRP A 199 -15.94 10.47 3.60
C TRP A 199 -15.22 10.08 4.89
#